data_AF-A0A1V4TUL2-F1
#
_entry.id   AF-A0A1V4TUL2-F1
#
_cell.length_a   1.000
_cell.length_b   1.000
_cell.length_c   1.000
_cell.angle_alpha   90.00
_cell.angle_beta   90.00
_cell.angle_gamma   90.00
#
_symmetry.space_group_name_H-M   'P 1'
#
loop_
_entity.id
_entity.type
_entity.pdbx_description
1 polymer ?
#
loop_
_entity_poly.entity_id
_entity_poly.type
_entity_poly.pdbx_seq_one_letter_code
_entity_poly.pdbx_strand_id
1 'polypeptide(L)'
;MLLPTNEKQFEFWKLRRGGSSNITIANLLGISRQAVSRALLVMDEKIETTLHDMAQANQIEIDKINAERGVLIGRSIPFNAAAIIFISEKHGIQVWYEHDGNCGSCQRYTECIELLWDYATELGIKIEKTADPTKMAEELFAKVKAIV
;
A
#
# COMPACT_ATOMS: atom_id res chain seq x y z
N MET A 1 -10.26 -8.95 -8.98
CA MET A 1 -11.10 -7.75 -9.26
C MET A 1 -10.16 -6.56 -9.43
N LEU A 2 -10.40 -5.62 -10.37
CA LEU A 2 -9.59 -4.39 -10.44
C LEU A 2 -10.04 -3.44 -9.32
N LEU A 3 -9.10 -2.91 -8.53
CA LEU A 3 -9.44 -1.84 -7.59
C LEU A 3 -10.00 -0.67 -8.39
N PRO A 4 -11.20 -0.18 -8.07
CA PRO A 4 -11.81 0.89 -8.82
C PRO A 4 -11.22 2.23 -8.37
N THR A 5 -9.97 2.49 -8.75
CA THR A 5 -9.22 3.71 -8.41
C THR A 5 -9.92 4.99 -8.88
N ASN A 6 -10.84 4.88 -9.85
CA ASN A 6 -11.65 5.98 -10.37
C ASN A 6 -12.95 6.23 -9.57
N GLU A 7 -13.24 5.47 -8.52
CA GLU A 7 -14.40 5.71 -7.67
C GLU A 7 -14.14 6.86 -6.69
N LYS A 8 -15.16 7.71 -6.46
CA LYS A 8 -15.11 8.75 -5.43
C LYS A 8 -14.75 8.22 -4.04
N GLN A 9 -15.09 6.96 -3.74
CA GLN A 9 -14.77 6.31 -2.47
C GLN A 9 -13.26 6.09 -2.30
N PHE A 10 -12.54 5.82 -3.40
CA PHE A 10 -11.09 5.67 -3.39
C PHE A 10 -10.39 7.00 -3.06
N GLU A 11 -10.91 8.12 -3.59
CA GLU A 11 -10.41 9.46 -3.23
C GLU A 11 -10.53 9.75 -1.74
N PHE A 12 -11.63 9.32 -1.10
CA PHE A 12 -11.82 9.54 0.34
C PHE A 12 -10.81 8.71 1.13
N TRP A 13 -10.60 7.47 0.70
CA TRP A 13 -9.63 6.57 1.30
C TRP A 13 -8.21 7.10 1.18
N LYS A 14 -7.81 7.61 0.00
CA LYS A 14 -6.52 8.27 -0.22
C LYS A 14 -6.30 9.44 0.75
N LEU A 15 -7.30 10.32 0.87
CA LEU A 15 -7.22 11.47 1.78
C LEU A 15 -7.06 11.03 3.24
N ARG A 16 -7.80 10.01 3.69
CA ARG A 16 -7.66 9.45 5.05
C ARG A 16 -6.29 8.81 5.24
N ARG A 17 -5.81 8.03 4.27
CA ARG A 17 -4.50 7.39 4.31
C ARG A 17 -3.35 8.41 4.40
N GLY A 18 -3.50 9.56 3.75
CA GLY A 18 -2.60 10.72 3.88
C GLY A 18 -2.74 11.51 5.19
N GLY A 19 -3.61 11.10 6.11
CA GLY A 19 -3.78 11.70 7.45
C GLY A 19 -4.94 12.69 7.59
N SER A 20 -5.78 12.88 6.57
CA SER A 20 -6.95 13.77 6.67
C SER A 20 -8.04 13.16 7.55
N SER A 21 -8.59 13.96 8.46
CA SER A 21 -9.73 13.53 9.28
C SER A 21 -11.03 13.46 8.45
N ASN A 22 -11.99 12.62 8.87
CA ASN A 22 -13.29 12.54 8.19
C ASN A 22 -14.04 13.89 8.15
N ILE A 23 -13.81 14.77 9.13
CA ILE A 23 -14.39 16.13 9.15
C ILE A 23 -13.72 16.98 8.07
N THR A 24 -12.40 16.92 7.95
CA THR A 24 -11.64 17.63 6.91
C THR A 24 -12.08 17.18 5.52
N ILE A 25 -12.22 15.87 5.30
CA ILE A 25 -12.69 15.29 4.03
C ILE A 25 -14.12 15.74 3.72
N ALA A 26 -15.02 15.71 4.72
CA ALA A 26 -16.40 16.16 4.58
C ALA A 26 -16.48 17.64 4.16
N ASN A 27 -15.70 18.51 4.80
CA ASN A 27 -15.64 19.93 4.49
C ASN A 27 -15.07 20.19 3.09
N LEU A 28 -13.99 19.50 2.70
CA LEU A 28 -13.35 19.63 1.39
C LEU A 28 -14.31 19.28 0.24
N LEU A 29 -15.19 18.30 0.47
CA LEU A 29 -16.05 17.73 -0.55
C LEU A 29 -17.52 18.19 -0.46
N GLY A 30 -17.86 19.03 0.52
CA GLY A 30 -19.22 19.55 0.70
C GLY A 30 -20.26 18.47 1.04
N ILE A 31 -19.87 17.40 1.75
CA ILE A 31 -20.75 16.29 2.15
C ILE A 31 -20.76 16.10 3.67
N SER A 32 -21.67 15.28 4.18
CA SER A 32 -21.74 15.01 5.62
C SER A 32 -20.62 14.06 6.08
N ARG A 33 -20.20 14.19 7.35
CA ARG A 33 -19.25 13.26 7.99
C ARG A 33 -19.74 11.82 7.96
N GLN A 34 -21.05 11.61 8.09
CA GLN A 34 -21.67 10.28 8.02
C GLN A 34 -21.56 9.67 6.62
N ALA A 35 -21.69 10.49 5.57
CA ALA A 35 -21.49 10.05 4.19
C ALA A 35 -20.03 9.63 3.95
N VAL A 36 -19.06 10.42 4.44
CA VAL A 36 -17.62 10.06 4.37
C VAL A 36 -17.36 8.74 5.10
N SER A 37 -17.86 8.60 6.33
CA SER A 37 -17.65 7.38 7.12
C SER A 37 -18.20 6.13 6.44
N ARG A 38 -19.39 6.22 5.84
CA ARG A 38 -20.00 5.10 5.11
C ARG A 38 -19.22 4.74 3.86
N ALA A 39 -18.77 5.74 3.10
CA ALA A 39 -17.96 5.54 1.92
C ALA A 39 -16.60 4.87 2.25
N LEU A 40 -15.98 5.26 3.35
CA LEU A 40 -14.73 4.65 3.82
C LEU A 40 -14.91 3.19 4.23
N LEU A 41 -15.98 2.84 4.94
CA LEU A 41 -16.27 1.44 5.31
C LEU A 41 -16.40 0.53 4.08
N VAL A 42 -17.16 0.98 3.08
CA VAL A 42 -17.32 0.24 1.82
C VAL A 42 -15.98 0.10 1.08
N MET A 43 -15.14 1.14 1.12
CA MET A 43 -13.82 1.10 0.49
C MET A 43 -12.86 0.18 1.25
N ASP A 44 -12.91 0.15 2.58
CA ASP A 44 -12.07 -0.73 3.40
C ASP A 44 -12.40 -2.20 3.14
N GLU A 45 -13.68 -2.56 3.04
CA GLU A 45 -14.12 -3.91 2.66
C GLU A 45 -13.59 -4.33 1.27
N LYS A 46 -13.66 -3.42 0.28
CA LYS A 46 -13.13 -3.65 -1.07
C LYS A 46 -11.61 -3.83 -1.07
N ILE A 47 -10.90 -3.03 -0.28
CA ILE A 47 -9.44 -3.10 -0.16
C ILE A 47 -9.03 -4.40 0.49
N GLU A 48 -9.65 -4.76 1.61
CA GLU A 48 -9.38 -6.01 2.31
C GLU A 48 -9.61 -7.22 1.40
N THR A 49 -10.74 -7.25 0.69
CA THR A 49 -11.05 -8.30 -0.29
C THR A 49 -9.98 -8.39 -1.38
N THR A 50 -9.54 -7.24 -1.92
CA THR A 50 -8.51 -7.20 -2.95
C THR A 50 -7.15 -7.69 -2.42
N LEU A 51 -6.78 -7.32 -1.20
CA LEU A 51 -5.54 -7.78 -0.57
C LEU A 51 -5.58 -9.30 -0.34
N HIS A 52 -6.72 -9.83 0.11
CA HIS A 52 -6.94 -11.27 0.24
C HIS A 52 -6.80 -12.01 -1.10
N ASP A 53 -7.48 -11.55 -2.15
CA ASP A 53 -7.41 -12.14 -3.49
C ASP A 53 -5.96 -12.19 -3.98
N MET A 54 -5.21 -11.12 -3.76
CA MET A 54 -3.81 -11.03 -4.17
C MET A 54 -2.90 -11.94 -3.36
N ALA A 55 -3.12 -12.06 -2.04
CA ALA A 55 -2.37 -12.99 -1.21
C ALA A 55 -2.62 -14.44 -1.65
N GLN A 56 -3.89 -14.80 -1.92
CA GLN A 56 -4.25 -16.13 -2.41
C GLN A 56 -3.60 -16.42 -3.78
N ALA A 57 -3.70 -15.48 -4.73
CA ALA A 57 -3.13 -15.64 -6.07
C ALA A 57 -1.60 -15.81 -6.05
N ASN A 58 -0.92 -15.23 -5.06
CA ASN A 58 0.53 -15.26 -4.91
C ASN A 58 1.02 -16.28 -3.86
N GLN A 59 0.14 -17.13 -3.33
CA GLN A 59 0.43 -18.13 -2.31
C GLN A 59 1.15 -17.53 -1.08
N ILE A 60 0.62 -16.39 -0.61
CA ILE A 60 1.08 -15.70 0.58
C ILE A 60 0.15 -16.06 1.74
N GLU A 61 0.72 -16.65 2.78
CA GLU A 61 0.05 -16.83 4.06
C GLU A 61 -0.01 -15.48 4.77
N ILE A 62 -1.19 -15.10 5.24
CA ILE A 62 -1.48 -13.75 5.73
C ILE A 62 -1.16 -13.67 7.22
N ASP A 63 -0.29 -12.74 7.60
CA ASP A 63 0.00 -12.45 9.01
C ASP A 63 -0.88 -11.30 9.52
N LYS A 64 -1.00 -10.23 8.72
CA LYS A 64 -1.72 -9.02 9.12
C LYS A 64 -2.26 -8.27 7.91
N ILE A 65 -3.45 -7.68 8.06
CA ILE A 65 -4.06 -6.77 7.08
C ILE A 65 -4.39 -5.45 7.78
N ASN A 66 -4.18 -4.35 7.07
CA ASN A 66 -4.68 -3.03 7.43
C ASN A 66 -5.28 -2.37 6.19
N ALA A 67 -6.60 -2.47 6.08
CA ALA A 67 -7.33 -1.91 4.95
C ALA A 67 -7.24 -0.37 4.89
N GLU A 68 -7.12 0.29 6.05
CA GLU A 68 -7.00 1.76 6.08
C GLU A 68 -5.71 2.26 5.42
N ARG A 69 -4.64 1.48 5.54
CA ARG A 69 -3.35 1.74 4.89
C ARG A 69 -3.18 1.03 3.56
N GLY A 70 -4.05 0.08 3.24
CA GLY A 70 -4.01 -0.71 2.00
C GLY A 70 -2.81 -1.63 1.97
N VAL A 71 -2.49 -2.24 3.12
CA VAL A 71 -1.30 -3.08 3.31
C VAL A 71 -1.69 -4.44 3.87
N LEU A 72 -1.08 -5.48 3.33
CA LEU A 72 -1.08 -6.83 3.85
C LEU A 72 0.37 -7.29 4.04
N ILE A 73 0.68 -7.85 5.20
CA ILE A 73 1.95 -8.47 5.53
C ILE A 73 1.72 -9.98 5.63
N GLY A 74 2.63 -10.76 5.09
CA GLY A 74 2.56 -12.20 5.14
C GLY A 74 3.87 -12.88 4.77
N ARG A 75 3.78 -14.19 4.53
CA ARG A 75 4.91 -15.01 4.09
C ARG A 75 4.55 -15.78 2.83
N SER A 76 5.39 -15.67 1.81
CA SER A 76 5.28 -16.48 0.61
C SER A 76 5.67 -17.92 0.89
N ILE A 77 4.76 -18.85 0.64
CA ILE A 77 5.04 -20.29 0.71
C ILE A 77 6.06 -20.72 -0.36
N PRO A 78 5.90 -20.41 -1.66
CA PRO A 78 6.82 -20.92 -2.69
C PRO A 78 8.24 -20.37 -2.56
N PHE A 79 8.40 -19.14 -2.08
CA PHE A 79 9.72 -18.52 -1.93
C PHE A 79 10.29 -18.63 -0.50
N ASN A 80 9.49 -19.11 0.46
CA ASN A 80 9.82 -19.13 1.88
C ASN A 80 10.39 -17.79 2.38
N ALA A 81 9.77 -16.69 1.96
CA ALA A 81 10.24 -15.33 2.17
C ALA A 81 9.11 -14.44 2.71
N ALA A 82 9.45 -13.42 3.51
CA ALA A 82 8.47 -12.42 3.91
C ALA A 82 7.95 -11.67 2.67
N ALA A 83 6.68 -11.32 2.68
CA ALA A 83 6.02 -10.62 1.58
C ALA A 83 5.15 -9.49 2.11
N ILE A 84 5.07 -8.42 1.34
CA ILE A 84 4.15 -7.32 1.58
C ILE A 84 3.36 -7.06 0.30
N ILE A 85 2.04 -6.96 0.44
CA ILE A 85 1.15 -6.51 -0.63
C ILE A 85 0.67 -5.13 -0.25
N PHE A 86 0.76 -4.19 -1.17
CA PHE A 86 0.33 -2.82 -0.90
C PHE A 86 -0.35 -2.19 -2.10
N ILE A 87 -1.21 -1.22 -1.82
CA ILE A 87 -1.91 -0.43 -2.83
C ILE A 87 -1.26 0.94 -2.92
N SER A 88 -0.69 1.25 -4.08
CA SER A 88 -0.26 2.59 -4.46
C SER A 88 -1.34 3.27 -5.29
N GLU A 89 -1.53 4.57 -5.08
CA GLU A 89 -2.38 5.39 -5.94
C GLU A 89 -1.85 5.37 -7.39
N LYS A 90 -0.55 5.57 -7.55
CA LYS A 90 0.07 5.74 -8.87
C LYS A 90 0.38 4.41 -9.55
N HIS A 91 0.77 3.40 -8.77
CA HIS A 91 1.25 2.12 -9.28
C HIS A 91 0.25 0.97 -9.13
N GLY A 92 -0.92 1.22 -8.54
CA GLY A 92 -1.91 0.18 -8.28
C GLY A 92 -1.45 -0.82 -7.23
N ILE A 93 -1.88 -2.07 -7.36
CA ILE A 93 -1.55 -3.13 -6.39
C ILE A 93 -0.16 -3.69 -6.70
N GLN A 94 0.67 -3.78 -5.67
CA GLN A 94 2.04 -4.26 -5.77
C GLN A 94 2.24 -5.41 -4.77
N VAL A 95 3.06 -6.39 -5.18
CA VAL A 95 3.51 -7.49 -4.32
C VAL A 95 5.02 -7.41 -4.27
N TRP A 96 5.57 -7.35 -3.06
CA TRP A 96 7.00 -7.28 -2.83
C TRP A 96 7.45 -8.41 -1.92
N TYR A 97 8.47 -9.14 -2.35
CA TYR A 97 9.10 -10.21 -1.57
C TYR A 97 10.42 -9.70 -1.00
N GLU A 98 10.63 -9.94 0.29
CA GLU A 98 11.87 -9.64 0.97
C GLU A 98 12.95 -10.60 0.46
N HIS A 99 13.87 -10.09 -0.35
CA HIS A 99 15.01 -10.85 -0.86
C HIS A 99 16.22 -9.95 -1.08
N ASP A 100 17.42 -10.52 -0.93
CA ASP A 100 18.66 -9.87 -1.36
C ASP A 100 18.69 -9.85 -2.88
N GLY A 101 18.51 -8.68 -3.48
CA GLY A 101 18.53 -8.50 -4.93
C GLY A 101 19.90 -8.17 -5.47
N ASN A 102 20.24 -8.71 -6.65
CA ASN A 102 21.36 -8.19 -7.43
C ASN A 102 20.92 -6.96 -8.26
N CYS A 103 20.51 -5.90 -7.56
CA CYS A 103 19.92 -4.70 -8.16
C CYS A 103 20.85 -3.99 -9.16
N GLY A 104 22.17 -4.15 -9.04
CA GLY A 104 23.16 -3.52 -9.92
C GLY A 104 23.11 -3.96 -11.38
N SER A 105 22.37 -5.03 -11.70
CA SER A 105 22.17 -5.54 -13.07
C SER A 105 20.69 -5.57 -13.49
N CYS A 106 19.79 -5.04 -12.66
CA CYS A 106 18.36 -5.10 -12.90
C CYS A 106 17.90 -4.01 -13.87
N GLN A 107 17.25 -4.40 -14.96
CA GLN A 107 16.69 -3.47 -15.95
C GLN A 107 15.59 -2.56 -15.37
N ARG A 108 14.96 -2.99 -14.27
CA ARG A 108 13.86 -2.27 -13.60
C ARG A 108 14.32 -1.42 -12.42
N TYR A 109 15.62 -1.20 -12.28
CA TYR A 109 16.21 -0.47 -11.15
C TYR A 109 15.53 0.89 -10.91
N THR A 110 15.36 1.70 -11.96
CA THR A 110 14.72 3.02 -11.86
C THR A 110 13.25 2.92 -11.47
N GLU A 111 12.52 1.96 -12.06
CA GLU A 111 11.10 1.73 -11.72
C GLU A 111 10.92 1.35 -10.24
N CYS A 112 11.81 0.52 -9.69
CA CYS A 112 11.77 0.16 -8.28
C CYS A 112 12.00 1.38 -7.38
N ILE A 113 12.97 2.23 -7.72
CA ILE A 113 13.23 3.47 -6.96
C ILE A 113 12.02 4.39 -7.00
N GLU A 114 11.45 4.61 -8.18
CA GLU A 114 10.26 5.45 -8.36
C GLU A 114 9.07 4.89 -7.57
N LEU A 115 8.81 3.58 -7.66
CA LEU A 115 7.75 2.91 -6.91
C LEU A 115 7.91 3.13 -5.40
N LEU A 116 9.10 2.85 -4.86
CA LEU A 116 9.37 2.96 -3.42
C LEU A 116 9.25 4.42 -2.94
N TRP A 117 9.74 5.39 -3.73
CA TRP A 117 9.63 6.81 -3.43
C TRP A 117 8.20 7.32 -3.47
N ASP A 118 7.46 6.99 -4.52
CA ASP A 118 6.06 7.39 -4.66
C ASP A 118 5.24 6.81 -3.51
N TYR A 119 5.41 5.52 -3.20
CA TYR A 119 4.70 4.86 -2.11
C TYR A 119 5.06 5.41 -0.72
N ALA A 120 6.34 5.70 -0.46
CA ALA A 120 6.76 6.34 0.78
C ALA A 120 6.12 7.73 0.94
N THR A 121 6.06 8.49 -0.15
CA THR A 121 5.45 9.83 -0.19
C THR A 121 3.94 9.76 0.07
N GLU A 122 3.22 8.80 -0.53
CA GLU A 122 1.79 8.57 -0.29
C GLU A 122 1.48 8.32 1.19
N LEU A 123 2.38 7.62 1.91
CA LEU A 123 2.23 7.34 3.33
C LEU A 123 2.76 8.43 4.26
N GLY A 124 3.42 9.47 3.72
CA GLY A 124 4.12 10.47 4.52
C GLY A 124 5.33 9.93 5.27
N ILE A 125 5.90 8.80 4.82
CA ILE A 125 7.07 8.17 5.42
C ILE A 125 8.33 8.75 4.78
N LYS A 126 9.23 9.27 5.61
CA LYS A 126 10.56 9.70 5.15
C LYS A 126 11.47 8.48 5.14
N ILE A 127 12.13 8.22 4.00
CA ILE A 127 13.20 7.23 3.85
C ILE A 127 14.49 7.92 3.40
N GLU A 128 15.63 7.31 3.68
CA GLU A 128 16.91 7.83 3.21
C GLU A 128 17.06 7.62 1.70
N LYS A 129 17.55 8.65 1.01
CA LYS A 129 17.81 8.56 -0.42
C LYS A 129 19.11 7.79 -0.65
N THR A 130 18.98 6.50 -0.93
CA THR A 130 20.11 5.66 -1.30
C THR A 130 20.03 5.28 -2.78
N ALA A 131 21.16 4.83 -3.34
CA ALA A 131 21.23 4.25 -4.67
C ALA A 131 20.96 2.72 -4.64
N ASP A 132 20.37 2.19 -3.57
CA ASP A 132 20.11 0.76 -3.45
C ASP A 132 18.61 0.53 -3.16
N PRO A 133 17.83 0.12 -4.18
CA PRO A 133 16.41 -0.16 -4.03
C PRO A 133 16.12 -1.20 -2.94
N THR A 134 17.05 -2.15 -2.70
CA THR A 134 16.90 -3.16 -1.64
C THR A 134 16.89 -2.49 -0.27
N LYS A 135 17.89 -1.63 0.00
CA LYS A 135 17.97 -0.89 1.26
C LYS A 135 16.82 0.08 1.46
N MET A 136 16.38 0.72 0.37
CA MET A 136 15.19 1.57 0.41
C MET A 136 13.93 0.78 0.78
N ALA A 137 13.76 -0.40 0.19
CA ALA A 137 12.63 -1.29 0.47
C ALA A 137 12.68 -1.79 1.92
N GLU A 138 13.84 -2.22 2.41
CA GLU A 138 14.04 -2.64 3.80
C GLU A 138 13.64 -1.53 4.78
N GLU A 139 14.15 -0.31 4.59
CA GLU A 139 13.83 0.82 5.46
C GLU A 139 12.34 1.17 5.39
N LEU A 140 11.78 1.24 4.19
CA LEU A 140 10.37 1.57 3.98
C LEU A 140 9.47 0.52 4.64
N PHE A 141 9.72 -0.76 4.40
CA PHE A 141 8.87 -1.82 4.93
C PHE A 141 9.03 -2.03 6.43
N ALA A 142 10.21 -1.77 7.01
CA ALA A 142 10.35 -1.71 8.46
C ALA A 142 9.45 -0.61 9.06
N LYS A 143 9.42 0.57 8.45
CA LYS A 143 8.55 1.69 8.89
C LYS A 143 7.08 1.40 8.65
N VAL A 144 6.73 0.77 7.52
CA VAL A 144 5.36 0.34 7.23
C VAL A 144 4.91 -0.65 8.30
N LYS A 145 5.66 -1.74 8.54
CA LYS A 145 5.36 -2.77 9.57
C LYS A 145 5.09 -2.17 10.96
N ALA A 146 5.69 -1.02 11.30
CA ALA A 146 5.48 -0.33 12.57
C ALA A 146 4.17 0.48 12.67
N ILE A 147 3.55 0.82 11.54
CA ILE A 147 2.30 1.60 11.47
C ILE A 147 1.09 0.78 10.98
N VAL A 148 1.33 -0.44 10.52
CA VAL A 148 0.27 -1.40 10.14
C VAL A 148 -0.30 -2.04 11.38
#